data_AF-A0A7C0WV82-F1
#
_entry.id   AF-A0A7C0WV82-F1
#
_cell.length_a   1.000
_cell.length_b   1.000
_cell.length_c   1.000
_cell.angle_alpha   90.00
_cell.angle_beta   90.00
_cell.angle_gamma   90.00
#
_symmetry.space_group_name_H-M   'P 1'
#
loop_
_entity.id
_entity.type
_entity.pdbx_description
1 polymer ?
#
loop_
_entity_poly.entity_id
_entity_poly.type
_entity_poly.pdbx_seq_one_letter_code
_entity_poly.pdbx_strand_id
1 'polypeptide(L)'
;MKRGNFRLQTLLAVVVIFFTVFNTAASVNPSGTLSINSPQKVVQTLVEKIRSIKRPEDDNSNLSPKDIKYNNKLYGEISSLIDIMGISRYALDDDWNRVGASGQKKFQNLFRQLLEKVAYPNTAKFFKDLELEIRNVKVIKSKAMVYTSVYHEEEGRVDIDFKLQKNDHSWVIVDVYLDGVSLVRNLRTQCQKIIREHSFAELLKRMEKKLSEEDKADISEITAR
;
A
#
# COMPACT_ATOMS: atom_id res chain seq x y z
N MET A 1 15.39 21.62 16.30
CA MET A 1 15.05 20.87 15.07
C MET A 1 15.06 19.39 15.40
N LYS A 2 13.95 18.84 15.91
CA LYS A 2 13.85 17.41 16.23
C LYS A 2 13.59 16.67 14.93
N ARG A 3 14.59 15.97 14.39
CA ARG A 3 14.38 14.97 13.34
C ARG A 3 13.47 13.90 13.95
N GLY A 4 12.24 13.79 13.46
CA GLY A 4 11.37 12.68 13.82
C GLY A 4 12.04 11.39 13.38
N ASN A 5 12.52 10.60 14.33
CA ASN A 5 13.17 9.31 14.08
C ASN A 5 12.14 8.34 13.48
N PHE A 6 12.06 8.28 12.15
CA PHE A 6 11.19 7.38 11.42
C PHE A 6 11.98 6.11 11.07
N ARG A 7 11.99 5.12 11.97
CA ARG A 7 12.63 3.80 11.77
C ARG A 7 11.78 2.95 10.80
N LEU A 8 12.35 2.06 9.96
CA LEU A 8 11.59 1.09 9.09
C LEU A 8 10.54 0.35 9.88
N GLN A 9 10.85 0.07 11.16
CA GLN A 9 9.97 -0.66 12.06
C GLN A 9 8.58 0.01 12.17
N THR A 10 8.50 1.33 11.99
CA THR A 10 7.25 2.09 11.99
C THR A 10 6.52 2.03 10.64
N LEU A 11 7.24 1.91 9.52
CA LEU A 11 6.65 1.62 8.20
C LEU A 11 6.08 0.20 8.15
N LEU A 12 6.83 -0.74 8.72
CA LEU A 12 6.40 -2.11 9.00
C LEU A 12 5.22 -2.13 9.99
N ALA A 13 5.06 -1.18 10.92
CA ALA A 13 3.92 -1.20 11.84
C ALA A 13 2.55 -0.92 11.18
N VAL A 14 2.51 -0.33 9.98
CA VAL A 14 1.26 -0.09 9.24
C VAL A 14 0.92 -1.26 8.30
N VAL A 15 1.87 -2.16 8.01
CA VAL A 15 1.71 -3.20 6.97
C VAL A 15 2.23 -4.60 7.37
N VAL A 16 3.03 -4.74 8.43
CA VAL A 16 3.77 -5.95 8.81
C VAL A 16 3.87 -6.04 10.34
N ILE A 17 2.85 -6.64 10.96
CA ILE A 17 3.03 -7.28 12.26
C ILE A 17 3.65 -8.68 12.01
N PHE A 18 4.89 -8.83 12.49
CA PHE A 18 5.75 -10.02 12.65
C PHE A 18 6.67 -10.50 11.50
N PHE A 19 7.86 -10.90 11.94
CA PHE A 19 9.17 -10.87 11.26
C PHE A 19 9.69 -12.28 10.87
N THR A 20 10.72 -12.27 10.00
CA THR A 20 11.90 -13.18 9.88
C THR A 20 11.95 -14.38 8.89
N VAL A 21 12.99 -14.28 8.01
CA VAL A 21 13.90 -15.23 7.32
C VAL A 21 13.42 -16.09 6.11
N PHE A 22 13.98 -15.89 4.89
CA PHE A 22 15.13 -16.62 4.30
C PHE A 22 15.37 -16.34 2.79
N ASN A 23 16.54 -15.76 2.50
CA ASN A 23 17.55 -15.98 1.45
C ASN A 23 17.27 -16.79 0.13
N THR A 24 17.51 -16.15 -1.02
CA THR A 24 18.59 -16.38 -2.04
C THR A 24 18.13 -16.22 -3.49
N ALA A 25 19.03 -15.61 -4.28
CA ALA A 25 18.84 -15.03 -5.60
C ALA A 25 18.98 -16.03 -6.75
N ALA A 26 18.37 -15.69 -7.89
CA ALA A 26 18.91 -15.97 -9.22
C ALA A 26 18.40 -14.94 -10.25
N SER A 27 19.35 -14.18 -10.81
CA SER A 27 19.12 -13.15 -11.83
C SER A 27 19.02 -13.78 -13.21
N VAL A 28 18.00 -13.40 -13.97
CA VAL A 28 18.01 -13.49 -15.44
C VAL A 28 17.27 -12.26 -15.98
N ASN A 29 17.97 -11.46 -16.77
CA ASN A 29 17.42 -10.35 -17.55
C ASN A 29 16.88 -10.88 -18.88
N PRO A 30 15.78 -10.28 -19.37
CA PRO A 30 15.92 -9.69 -20.69
C PRO A 30 15.26 -8.32 -20.78
N SER A 31 15.97 -7.42 -21.45
CA SER A 31 15.53 -6.10 -21.87
C SER A 31 14.22 -6.18 -22.65
N GLY A 32 13.17 -5.52 -22.15
CA GLY A 32 11.87 -5.40 -22.80
C GLY A 32 11.62 -3.98 -23.26
N THR A 33 11.22 -3.83 -24.51
CA THR A 33 10.81 -2.59 -25.18
C THR A 33 9.75 -1.83 -24.38
N LEU A 34 9.95 -0.51 -24.24
CA LEU A 34 9.07 0.42 -23.52
C LEU A 34 7.72 0.57 -24.26
N SER A 35 6.75 -0.28 -23.92
CA SER A 35 5.34 -0.05 -24.22
C SER A 35 4.79 1.02 -23.27
N ILE A 36 4.03 1.97 -23.81
CA ILE A 36 3.36 3.07 -23.07
C ILE A 36 2.44 2.52 -21.96
N ASN A 37 1.96 1.27 -22.10
CA ASN A 37 1.17 0.55 -21.10
C ASN A 37 1.91 -0.69 -20.56
N SER A 38 3.20 -0.58 -20.24
CA SER A 38 3.99 -1.67 -19.66
C SER A 38 3.78 -1.78 -18.13
N PRO A 39 3.99 -2.98 -17.53
CA PRO A 39 3.98 -3.14 -16.08
C PRO A 39 4.94 -2.19 -15.36
N GLN A 40 6.12 -1.96 -15.97
CA GLN A 40 7.11 -1.02 -15.48
C GLN A 40 6.54 0.40 -15.35
N LYS A 41 5.82 0.87 -16.39
CA LYS A 41 5.26 2.22 -16.39
C LYS A 41 4.16 2.38 -15.34
N VAL A 42 3.38 1.33 -15.05
CA VAL A 42 2.41 1.35 -13.95
C VAL A 42 3.09 1.56 -12.59
N VAL A 43 4.18 0.85 -12.32
CA VAL A 43 4.95 1.01 -11.08
C VAL A 43 5.58 2.40 -10.98
N GLN A 44 6.18 2.89 -12.07
CA GLN A 44 6.73 4.25 -12.11
C GLN A 44 5.65 5.30 -11.84
N THR A 45 4.49 5.16 -12.48
CA THR A 45 3.36 6.07 -12.31
C THR A 45 2.84 6.04 -10.87
N LEU A 46 2.77 4.86 -10.24
CA LEU A 46 2.40 4.72 -8.84
C LEU A 46 3.35 5.54 -7.95
N VAL A 47 4.65 5.37 -8.14
CA VAL A 47 5.70 6.00 -7.31
C VAL A 47 5.72 7.52 -7.51
N GLU A 48 5.64 7.98 -8.76
CA GLU A 48 5.52 9.40 -9.12
C GLU A 48 4.31 10.04 -8.42
N LYS A 49 3.16 9.37 -8.45
CA LYS A 49 1.93 9.84 -7.78
C LYS A 49 2.09 9.85 -6.27
N ILE A 50 2.62 8.79 -5.66
CA ILE A 50 2.85 8.73 -4.21
C ILE A 50 3.76 9.87 -3.75
N ARG A 51 4.85 10.13 -4.46
CA ARG A 51 5.77 11.25 -4.15
C ARG A 51 5.13 12.63 -4.29
N SER A 52 4.08 12.74 -5.10
CA SER A 52 3.36 13.99 -5.32
C SER A 52 2.34 14.32 -4.22
N ILE A 53 2.05 13.37 -3.32
CA ILE A 53 1.13 13.57 -2.19
C ILE A 53 1.63 14.74 -1.35
N LYS A 54 0.75 15.73 -1.14
CA LYS A 54 1.01 16.90 -0.30
C LYS A 54 1.00 16.50 1.16
N ARG A 55 1.91 17.11 1.92
CA ARG A 55 2.11 16.82 3.34
C ARG A 55 2.18 18.15 4.09
N PRO A 56 1.80 18.17 5.39
CA PRO A 56 2.08 19.29 6.27
C PRO A 56 3.54 19.73 6.20
N GLU A 57 3.80 21.01 6.46
CA GLU A 57 5.15 21.57 6.48
C GLU A 57 5.97 21.03 7.66
N ASP A 58 5.30 20.78 8.77
CA ASP A 58 5.83 20.20 10.00
C ASP A 58 4.78 19.29 10.67
N ASP A 59 5.20 18.49 11.65
CA ASP A 59 4.32 17.51 12.29
C ASP A 59 3.10 18.15 13.00
N ASN A 60 3.09 19.46 13.29
CA ASN A 60 1.97 20.13 13.98
C ASN A 60 1.12 21.03 13.07
N SER A 61 1.34 21.00 11.75
CA SER A 61 0.54 21.77 10.79
C SER A 61 -0.47 20.90 10.07
N ASN A 62 -1.56 21.52 9.61
CA ASN A 62 -2.56 20.86 8.79
C ASN A 62 -2.38 21.21 7.32
N LEU A 63 -2.80 20.31 6.44
CA LEU A 63 -2.90 20.60 5.02
C LEU A 63 -3.92 21.71 4.75
N SER A 64 -3.60 22.57 3.78
CA SER A 64 -4.56 23.53 3.28
C SER A 64 -5.76 22.82 2.64
N PRO A 65 -6.97 23.42 2.61
CA PRO A 65 -8.12 22.84 1.92
C PRO A 65 -7.84 22.51 0.44
N LYS A 66 -6.96 23.29 -0.20
CA LYS A 66 -6.51 23.06 -1.57
C LYS A 66 -5.68 21.78 -1.69
N ASP A 67 -4.75 21.55 -0.76
CA ASP A 67 -3.90 20.36 -0.74
C ASP A 67 -4.70 19.10 -0.38
N ILE A 68 -5.66 19.20 0.54
CA ILE A 68 -6.61 18.12 0.84
C ILE A 68 -7.37 17.71 -0.43
N LYS A 69 -7.93 18.70 -1.15
CA LYS A 69 -8.65 18.45 -2.41
C LYS A 69 -7.74 17.82 -3.48
N TYR A 70 -6.50 18.27 -3.56
CA TYR A 70 -5.51 17.72 -4.47
C TYR A 70 -5.18 16.26 -4.13
N ASN A 71 -4.89 15.96 -2.85
CA ASN A 71 -4.59 14.60 -2.38
C ASN A 71 -5.77 13.66 -2.61
N ASN A 72 -7.00 14.08 -2.33
CA ASN A 72 -8.20 13.25 -2.57
C ASN A 72 -8.34 12.85 -4.04
N LYS A 73 -8.03 13.75 -4.99
CA LYS A 73 -8.00 13.41 -6.41
C LYS A 73 -6.91 12.38 -6.71
N LEU A 74 -5.71 12.62 -6.19
CA LEU A 74 -4.53 11.78 -6.39
C LEU A 74 -4.72 10.36 -5.83
N TYR A 75 -5.40 10.23 -4.69
CA TYR A 75 -5.75 8.93 -4.10
C TYR A 75 -6.65 8.09 -4.99
N GLY A 76 -7.61 8.70 -5.69
CA GLY A 76 -8.42 8.03 -6.70
C GLY A 76 -7.57 7.52 -7.87
N GLU A 77 -6.61 8.32 -8.32
CA GLU A 77 -5.68 7.97 -9.40
C GLU A 77 -4.65 6.90 -9.00
N ILE A 78 -4.22 6.87 -7.73
CA ILE A 78 -3.36 5.80 -7.19
C ILE A 78 -4.19 4.51 -7.11
N SER A 79 -5.40 4.60 -6.56
CA SER A 79 -6.27 3.46 -6.36
C SER A 79 -6.72 2.80 -7.66
N SER A 80 -6.74 3.52 -8.79
CA SER A 80 -7.04 2.93 -10.10
C SER A 80 -5.92 2.05 -10.65
N LEU A 81 -4.70 2.17 -10.10
CA LEU A 81 -3.57 1.31 -10.45
C LEU A 81 -3.57 -0.02 -9.68
N ILE A 82 -4.46 -0.17 -8.70
CA ILE A 82 -4.49 -1.29 -7.75
C ILE A 82 -5.81 -2.05 -7.87
N ASP A 83 -5.76 -3.38 -7.93
CA ASP A 83 -6.94 -4.23 -7.95
C ASP A 83 -7.55 -4.39 -6.54
N ILE A 84 -8.13 -3.31 -6.01
CA ILE A 84 -8.74 -3.29 -4.67
C ILE A 84 -9.82 -4.37 -4.52
N MET A 85 -10.60 -4.63 -5.57
CA MET A 85 -11.64 -5.66 -5.57
C MET A 85 -11.03 -7.06 -5.47
N GLY A 86 -10.04 -7.38 -6.31
CA GLY A 86 -9.35 -8.66 -6.28
C GLY A 86 -8.63 -8.90 -4.96
N ILE A 87 -7.95 -7.88 -4.43
CA ILE A 87 -7.30 -7.93 -3.11
C ILE A 87 -8.32 -8.16 -2.00
N SER A 88 -9.45 -7.45 -2.03
CA SER A 88 -10.51 -7.59 -1.01
C SER A 88 -11.13 -8.99 -1.03
N ARG A 89 -11.40 -9.52 -2.23
CA ARG A 89 -11.88 -10.89 -2.41
C ARG A 89 -10.87 -11.90 -1.88
N TYR A 90 -9.59 -11.73 -2.20
CA TYR A 90 -8.53 -12.63 -1.73
C TYR A 90 -8.35 -12.58 -0.20
N ALA A 91 -8.49 -11.40 0.40
CA ALA A 91 -8.37 -11.17 1.84
C ALA A 91 -9.50 -11.83 2.64
N LEU A 92 -10.73 -11.76 2.14
CA LEU A 92 -11.90 -12.37 2.79
C LEU A 92 -12.09 -13.84 2.43
N ASP A 93 -11.52 -14.31 1.32
CA ASP A 93 -11.54 -15.72 0.90
C ASP A 93 -12.96 -16.34 0.94
N ASP A 94 -13.15 -17.46 1.65
CA ASP A 94 -14.43 -18.14 1.79
C ASP A 94 -15.53 -17.24 2.40
N ASP A 95 -15.15 -16.26 3.23
CA ASP A 95 -16.10 -15.32 3.83
C ASP A 95 -16.60 -14.27 2.84
N TRP A 96 -15.90 -14.06 1.71
CA TRP A 96 -16.30 -13.07 0.71
C TRP A 96 -17.76 -13.26 0.28
N ASN A 97 -18.15 -14.49 -0.05
CA ASN A 97 -19.53 -14.79 -0.45
C ASN A 97 -20.48 -14.82 0.76
N ARG A 98 -19.99 -15.26 1.93
CA ARG A 98 -20.78 -15.40 3.16
C ARG A 98 -21.30 -14.06 3.69
N VAL A 99 -20.51 -13.00 3.60
CA VAL A 99 -20.88 -11.66 4.12
C VAL A 99 -21.88 -10.91 3.22
N GLY A 100 -22.14 -11.43 2.01
CA GLY A 100 -23.06 -10.84 1.04
C GLY A 100 -22.62 -9.49 0.48
N ALA A 101 -23.36 -8.97 -0.51
CA ALA A 101 -23.01 -7.74 -1.22
C ALA A 101 -22.86 -6.51 -0.31
N SER A 102 -23.70 -6.40 0.72
CA SER A 102 -23.62 -5.31 1.70
C SER A 102 -22.32 -5.38 2.52
N GLY A 103 -21.96 -6.57 3.01
CA GLY A 103 -20.71 -6.79 3.75
C GLY A 103 -19.48 -6.54 2.88
N GLN A 104 -19.47 -7.08 1.66
CA GLN A 104 -18.40 -6.84 0.68
C GLN A 104 -18.19 -5.35 0.40
N LYS A 105 -19.27 -4.59 0.23
CA LYS A 105 -19.20 -3.13 0.00
C LYS A 105 -18.65 -2.40 1.22
N LYS A 106 -19.10 -2.76 2.43
CA LYS A 106 -18.60 -2.16 3.67
C LYS A 106 -17.10 -2.40 3.85
N PHE A 107 -16.65 -3.65 3.69
CA PHE A 107 -15.23 -4.00 3.78
C PHE A 107 -14.39 -3.23 2.77
N GLN A 108 -14.78 -3.24 1.49
CA GLN A 108 -14.05 -2.51 0.44
C GLN A 108 -13.97 -1.01 0.71
N ASN A 109 -15.06 -0.41 1.22
CA ASN A 109 -15.08 1.02 1.55
C ASN A 109 -14.12 1.35 2.71
N LEU A 110 -14.09 0.53 3.76
CA LEU A 110 -13.15 0.72 4.86
C LEU A 110 -11.71 0.45 4.43
N PHE A 111 -11.48 -0.57 3.61
CA PHE A 111 -10.16 -0.89 3.10
C PHE A 111 -9.61 0.24 2.23
N ARG A 112 -10.43 0.80 1.32
CA ARG A 112 -10.07 1.99 0.54
C ARG A 112 -9.71 3.16 1.44
N GLN A 113 -10.54 3.48 2.44
CA GLN A 113 -10.25 4.57 3.36
C GLN A 113 -8.93 4.36 4.13
N LEU A 114 -8.62 3.13 4.55
CA LEU A 114 -7.34 2.82 5.19
C LEU A 114 -6.16 3.04 4.24
N LEU A 115 -6.31 2.70 2.96
CA LEU A 115 -5.28 3.00 1.97
C LEU A 115 -5.09 4.51 1.82
N GLU A 116 -6.18 5.25 1.66
CA GLU A 116 -6.15 6.69 1.34
C GLU A 116 -5.72 7.56 2.53
N LYS A 117 -6.21 7.25 3.73
CA LYS A 117 -5.92 8.04 4.93
C LYS A 117 -4.65 7.61 5.67
N VAL A 118 -4.27 6.34 5.57
CA VAL A 118 -3.17 5.79 6.39
C VAL A 118 -2.03 5.32 5.50
N ALA A 119 -2.28 4.42 4.53
CA ALA A 119 -1.19 3.78 3.80
C ALA A 119 -0.48 4.73 2.83
N TYR A 120 -1.20 5.47 1.98
CA TYR A 120 -0.59 6.34 0.97
C TYR A 120 0.20 7.51 1.59
N PRO A 121 -0.31 8.24 2.61
CA PRO A 121 0.47 9.29 3.26
C PRO A 121 1.75 8.76 3.92
N ASN A 122 1.67 7.62 4.62
CA ASN A 122 2.82 7.00 5.25
C ASN A 122 3.85 6.50 4.22
N THR A 123 3.36 5.97 3.09
CA THR A 123 4.22 5.56 1.98
C THR A 123 4.91 6.78 1.36
N ALA A 124 4.19 7.89 1.15
CA ALA A 124 4.77 9.13 0.66
C ALA A 124 5.85 9.70 1.61
N LYS A 125 5.67 9.51 2.92
CA LYS A 125 6.69 9.88 3.91
C LYS A 125 7.98 9.10 3.74
N PHE A 126 7.87 7.80 3.50
CA PHE A 126 9.01 6.92 3.30
C PHE A 126 9.75 7.19 2.00
N PHE A 127 9.02 7.30 0.88
CA PHE A 127 9.60 7.45 -0.45
C PHE A 127 10.12 8.87 -0.77
N LYS A 128 10.01 9.83 0.16
CA LYS A 128 10.35 11.23 -0.08
C LYS A 128 11.78 11.41 -0.58
N ASP A 129 12.72 10.77 0.10
CA ASP A 129 14.16 10.93 -0.13
C ASP A 129 14.79 9.64 -0.70
N LEU A 130 13.96 8.66 -1.07
CA LEU A 130 14.41 7.36 -1.55
C LEU A 130 14.23 7.25 -3.06
N GLU A 131 15.30 6.89 -3.76
CA GLU A 131 15.23 6.54 -5.18
C GLU A 131 14.83 5.08 -5.36
N LEU A 132 13.83 4.85 -6.23
CA LEU A 132 13.40 3.52 -6.60
C LEU A 132 14.21 3.05 -7.81
N GLU A 133 14.98 1.99 -7.61
CA GLU A 133 15.71 1.30 -8.66
C GLU A 133 14.86 0.15 -9.22
N ILE A 134 14.62 0.11 -10.53
CA ILE A 134 13.99 -1.04 -11.19
C ILE A 134 15.10 -1.99 -11.62
N ARG A 135 15.14 -3.15 -10.97
CA ARG A 135 16.19 -4.16 -11.22
C ARG A 135 15.87 -5.07 -12.38
N ASN A 136 14.60 -5.47 -12.51
CA ASN A 136 14.17 -6.43 -13.52
C ASN A 136 12.65 -6.34 -13.74
N VAL A 137 12.19 -6.72 -14.94
CA VAL A 137 10.78 -6.87 -15.28
C VAL A 137 10.58 -8.22 -15.95
N LYS A 138 9.78 -9.09 -15.34
CA LYS A 138 9.41 -10.40 -15.92
C LYS A 138 7.94 -10.38 -16.30
N VAL A 139 7.63 -10.64 -17.57
CA VAL A 139 6.25 -10.72 -18.08
C VAL A 139 6.00 -12.12 -18.63
N ILE A 140 4.94 -12.77 -18.16
CA ILE A 140 4.49 -14.09 -18.63
C ILE A 140 2.99 -14.02 -18.88
N LYS A 141 2.60 -14.02 -20.17
CA LYS A 141 1.21 -13.87 -20.62
C LYS A 141 0.56 -12.62 -20.00
N SER A 142 -0.45 -12.79 -19.15
CA SER A 142 -1.19 -11.74 -18.46
C SER A 142 -0.69 -11.45 -17.05
N LYS A 143 0.49 -11.93 -16.66
CA LYS A 143 1.09 -11.70 -15.34
C LYS A 143 2.46 -11.06 -15.48
N ALA A 144 2.80 -10.19 -14.55
CA ALA A 144 4.12 -9.57 -14.50
C ALA A 144 4.65 -9.44 -13.07
N MET A 145 5.97 -9.49 -12.94
CA MET A 145 6.71 -9.08 -11.75
C MET A 145 7.64 -7.94 -12.14
N VAL A 146 7.56 -6.83 -11.41
CA VAL A 146 8.49 -5.70 -11.51
C VAL A 146 9.31 -5.69 -10.23
N TYR A 147 10.59 -6.04 -10.34
CA TYR A 147 11.49 -6.14 -9.22
C TYR A 147 12.14 -4.79 -8.95
N THR A 148 12.01 -4.27 -7.74
CA THR A 148 12.54 -2.93 -7.40
C THR A 148 13.22 -2.89 -6.04
N SER A 149 14.15 -1.97 -5.87
CA SER A 149 14.81 -1.65 -4.59
C SER A 149 14.71 -0.18 -4.26
N VAL A 150 14.74 0.13 -2.97
CA VAL A 150 15.13 1.44 -2.47
C VAL A 150 16.34 1.29 -1.56
N TYR A 151 17.14 2.35 -1.44
CA TYR A 151 18.24 2.40 -0.47
C TYR A 151 17.93 3.43 0.62
N HIS A 152 17.69 2.95 1.84
CA HIS A 152 17.47 3.78 3.02
C HIS A 152 18.78 3.93 3.82
N GLU A 153 19.07 5.13 4.33
CA GLU A 153 20.35 5.39 5.02
C GLU A 153 20.56 4.52 6.27
N GLU A 154 19.48 4.22 7.01
CA GLU A 154 19.57 3.46 8.27
C GLU A 154 19.46 1.93 8.07
N GLU A 155 18.71 1.47 7.06
CA GLU A 155 18.43 0.03 6.87
C GLU A 155 19.10 -0.57 5.64
N GLY A 156 19.78 0.24 4.84
CA GLY A 156 20.37 -0.18 3.59
C GLY A 156 19.31 -0.48 2.52
N ARG A 157 19.57 -1.51 1.72
CA ARG A 157 18.69 -1.86 0.60
C ARG A 157 17.45 -2.59 1.08
N VAL A 158 16.28 -2.09 0.67
CA VAL A 158 14.96 -2.71 0.89
C VAL A 158 14.36 -3.09 -0.45
N ASP A 159 13.91 -4.33 -0.59
CA ASP A 159 13.31 -4.84 -1.82
C ASP A 159 11.78 -4.63 -1.81
N ILE A 160 11.24 -4.02 -2.86
CA ILE A 160 9.83 -3.66 -3.01
C ILE A 160 9.34 -4.15 -4.37
N ASP A 161 8.98 -5.43 -4.50
CA ASP A 161 8.61 -5.99 -5.79
C ASP A 161 7.09 -5.92 -6.02
N PHE A 162 6.68 -5.62 -7.25
CA PHE A 162 5.28 -5.47 -7.60
C PHE A 162 4.82 -6.63 -8.47
N LYS A 163 3.71 -7.24 -8.10
CA LYS A 163 3.01 -8.22 -8.92
C LYS A 163 1.85 -7.55 -9.62
N LEU A 164 1.82 -7.68 -10.94
CA LEU A 164 0.78 -7.11 -11.77
C LEU A 164 0.04 -8.18 -12.55
N GLN A 165 -1.22 -7.91 -12.82
CA GLN A 165 -2.05 -8.70 -13.71
C GLN A 165 -2.63 -7.79 -14.80
N LYS A 166 -2.67 -8.31 -16.03
CA LYS A 166 -3.31 -7.66 -17.16
C LYS A 166 -4.80 -7.99 -17.13
N ASN A 167 -5.64 -6.97 -16.98
CA ASN A 167 -7.07 -7.04 -17.29
C ASN A 167 -7.28 -6.69 -18.78
N ASP A 168 -8.53 -6.64 -19.26
CA ASP A 168 -8.84 -6.55 -20.69
C ASP A 168 -8.10 -5.41 -21.43
N HIS A 169 -7.73 -4.33 -20.75
CA HIS A 169 -7.10 -3.17 -21.39
C HIS A 169 -5.90 -2.58 -20.64
N SER A 170 -5.58 -3.01 -19.41
CA SER A 170 -4.56 -2.37 -18.57
C SER A 170 -3.87 -3.33 -17.60
N TRP A 171 -2.67 -2.97 -17.13
CA TRP A 171 -2.02 -3.65 -16.02
C TRP A 171 -2.46 -3.02 -14.71
N VAL A 172 -2.80 -3.86 -13.74
CA VAL A 172 -3.14 -3.45 -12.37
C VAL A 172 -2.26 -4.20 -11.38
N ILE A 173 -1.88 -3.52 -10.31
CA ILE A 173 -1.12 -4.11 -9.21
C ILE A 173 -2.07 -4.96 -8.38
N VAL A 174 -1.71 -6.23 -8.23
CA VAL A 174 -2.50 -7.23 -7.50
C VAL A 174 -1.82 -7.66 -6.20
N ASP A 175 -0.53 -7.34 -6.02
CA ASP A 175 0.24 -7.60 -4.81
C ASP A 175 1.54 -6.79 -4.80
N VAL A 176 2.06 -6.57 -3.60
CA VAL A 176 3.38 -5.95 -3.35
C VAL A 176 4.13 -6.87 -2.41
N TYR A 177 5.43 -7.04 -2.66
CA TYR A 177 6.33 -7.86 -1.86
C TYR A 177 7.34 -6.93 -1.20
N LEU A 178 7.37 -6.90 0.13
CA LEU A 178 8.43 -6.24 0.90
C LEU A 178 9.40 -7.30 1.38
N ASP A 179 10.65 -7.24 0.92
CA ASP A 179 11.69 -8.25 1.21
C ASP A 179 11.19 -9.70 1.01
N GLY A 180 10.46 -9.90 -0.10
CA GLY A 180 9.89 -11.20 -0.47
C GLY A 180 8.59 -11.58 0.26
N VAL A 181 8.10 -10.74 1.18
CA VAL A 181 6.84 -10.98 1.91
C VAL A 181 5.67 -10.30 1.20
N SER A 182 4.73 -11.12 0.72
CA SER A 182 3.48 -10.64 0.09
C SER A 182 2.59 -9.91 1.10
N LEU A 183 2.27 -8.65 0.79
CA LEU A 183 1.37 -7.84 1.60
C LEU A 183 -0.07 -8.33 1.51
N VAL A 184 -0.52 -8.78 0.34
CA VAL A 184 -1.90 -9.26 0.17
C VAL A 184 -2.12 -10.60 0.88
N ARG A 185 -1.11 -11.49 0.91
CA ARG A 185 -1.14 -12.71 1.73
C ARG A 185 -1.15 -12.39 3.22
N ASN A 186 -0.38 -11.40 3.65
CA ASN A 186 -0.37 -10.97 5.04
C ASN A 186 -1.74 -10.41 5.46
N LEU A 187 -2.32 -9.51 4.65
CA LEU A 187 -3.67 -8.97 4.85
C LEU A 187 -4.72 -10.08 5.01
N ARG A 188 -4.73 -11.06 4.10
CA ARG A 188 -5.62 -12.23 4.19
C ARG A 188 -5.47 -12.95 5.52
N THR A 189 -4.23 -13.22 5.93
CA THR A 189 -3.95 -13.93 7.19
C THR A 189 -4.55 -13.19 8.39
N GLN A 190 -4.42 -11.86 8.43
CA GLN A 190 -4.97 -11.04 9.50
C GLN A 190 -6.50 -11.00 9.49
N CYS A 191 -7.12 -10.73 8.34
CA CYS A 191 -8.57 -10.72 8.20
C CYS A 191 -9.17 -12.06 8.64
N GLN A 192 -8.61 -13.15 8.13
CA GLN A 192 -9.05 -14.50 8.42
C GLN A 192 -8.83 -14.90 9.88
N LYS A 193 -7.75 -14.45 10.51
CA LYS A 193 -7.55 -14.64 11.95
C LYS A 193 -8.66 -13.96 12.76
N ILE A 194 -8.93 -12.69 12.49
CA ILE A 194 -9.97 -11.93 13.20
C ILE A 194 -11.35 -12.52 12.99
N ILE A 195 -11.68 -12.93 11.76
CA ILE A 195 -13.00 -13.51 11.47
C ILE A 195 -13.18 -14.85 12.20
N ARG A 196 -12.16 -15.72 12.21
CA ARG A 196 -12.22 -17.02 12.90
C ARG A 196 -12.26 -16.90 14.42
N GLU A 197 -11.45 -16.02 14.99
CA GLU A 197 -11.35 -15.84 16.45
C GLU A 197 -12.49 -14.99 17.01
N HIS A 198 -13.10 -14.15 16.17
CA HIS A 198 -14.14 -13.23 16.57
C HIS A 198 -15.30 -13.23 15.57
N SER A 199 -15.33 -12.29 14.62
CA SER A 199 -16.38 -12.18 13.61
C SER A 199 -15.99 -11.20 12.51
N PHE A 200 -16.73 -11.23 11.40
CA PHE A 200 -16.63 -10.19 10.37
C PHE A 200 -17.01 -8.79 10.90
N ALA A 201 -17.98 -8.70 11.81
CA ALA A 201 -18.35 -7.42 12.42
C ALA A 201 -17.20 -6.83 13.25
N GLU A 202 -16.47 -7.68 13.97
CA GLU A 202 -15.28 -7.27 14.73
C GLU A 202 -14.15 -6.81 13.79
N LEU A 203 -13.96 -7.47 12.64
CA LEU A 203 -13.02 -6.98 11.62
C LEU A 203 -13.36 -5.56 11.16
N LEU A 204 -14.62 -5.30 10.78
CA LEU A 204 -15.04 -3.96 10.36
C LEU A 204 -14.84 -2.92 11.48
N LYS A 205 -15.21 -3.27 12.71
CA LYS A 205 -15.03 -2.40 13.88
C LYS A 205 -13.57 -2.03 14.11
N ARG A 206 -12.63 -2.99 13.94
CA ARG A 206 -11.19 -2.72 14.07
C ARG A 206 -10.68 -1.80 12.97
N MET A 207 -11.17 -1.97 11.73
CA MET A 207 -10.85 -1.07 10.61
C MET A 207 -11.36 0.35 10.87
N GLU A 208 -12.60 0.49 11.33
CA GLU A 208 -13.19 1.78 11.72
C GLU A 208 -12.42 2.45 12.86
N LYS A 209 -12.05 1.67 13.88
CA LYS A 209 -11.24 2.17 14.99
C LYS A 209 -9.92 2.74 14.50
N LYS A 210 -9.22 2.02 13.61
CA LYS A 210 -7.95 2.46 13.04
C LYS A 210 -8.09 3.78 12.27
N LEU A 211 -9.17 3.96 11.51
CA LEU A 211 -9.47 5.23 10.84
C LEU A 211 -9.72 6.37 11.84
N SER A 212 -10.43 6.09 12.93
CA SER A 212 -10.70 7.10 13.97
C SER A 212 -9.47 7.48 14.80
N GLU A 213 -8.52 6.55 14.98
CA GLU A 213 -7.26 6.82 15.67
C GLU A 213 -6.37 7.74 14.84
N GLU A 214 -6.36 7.57 13.51
CA GLU A 214 -5.67 8.49 12.58
C GLU A 214 -6.35 9.88 12.57
N ASP A 215 -7.68 9.93 12.41
CA ASP A 215 -8.42 11.19 12.42
C ASP A 215 -8.26 11.93 13.77
N LYS A 216 -8.11 11.21 14.89
CA LYS A 216 -7.86 11.80 16.22
C LYS A 216 -6.40 12.19 16.45
N ALA A 217 -5.43 11.49 15.87
CA ALA A 217 -4.05 11.95 15.89
C ALA A 217 -3.98 13.36 15.27
N ASP A 218 -4.63 13.54 14.11
CA ASP A 218 -4.76 14.83 13.44
C ASP A 218 -5.54 15.88 14.26
N ILE A 219 -6.62 15.51 14.97
CA ILE A 219 -7.46 16.46 15.73
C ILE A 219 -6.89 16.78 17.14
N SER A 220 -6.29 15.81 17.82
CA SER A 220 -5.79 15.99 19.20
C SER A 220 -4.60 16.96 19.26
N GLU A 221 -3.82 17.07 18.19
CA GLU A 221 -2.77 18.08 18.03
C GLU A 221 -3.33 19.50 17.83
N ILE A 222 -4.58 19.64 17.37
CA ILE A 222 -5.26 20.93 17.19
C ILE A 222 -5.83 21.45 18.51
N THR A 223 -6.35 20.56 19.36
CA THR A 223 -7.04 20.92 20.62
C THR A 223 -6.13 20.99 21.86
N ALA A 224 -4.84 20.68 21.72
CA ALA A 224 -3.86 20.74 22.81
C ALA A 224 -3.13 22.09 22.93
N ARG A 225 -3.66 23.16 22.31
CA ARG A 225 -3.19 24.55 22.47
C ARG A 225 -4.08 25.35 23.39
#